data_AF-A0A8X6IBR6-F1
#
_entry.id   AF-A0A8X6IBR6-F1
#
_cell.length_a   1.000
_cell.length_b   1.000
_cell.length_c   1.000
_cell.angle_alpha   90.00
_cell.angle_beta   90.00
_cell.angle_gamma   90.00
#
_symmetry.space_group_name_H-M   'P 1'
#
loop_
_entity.id
_entity.type
_entity.pdbx_description
1 polymer ?
#
loop_
_entity_poly.entity_id
_entity_poly.type
_entity_poly.pdbx_seq_one_letter_code
_entity_poly.pdbx_strand_id
1 'polypeptide(L)'
;MNSKPVIEFVSLRDKMYSILTPESEKKTAKGVSKVVIQQKLRHNDCIQCLKEKNMILIKIENHEIYTIKKMELLLSFDDKRYNLDDNIRTYAYGHYKTKENQI
;
A
#
# COMPACT_ATOMS: atom_id res chain seq x y z
N MET A 1 25.59 0.04 10.95
CA MET A 1 24.11 -0.05 10.77
C MET A 1 23.84 0.06 9.28
N ASN A 2 23.67 -1.06 8.58
CA ASN A 2 23.44 -1.03 7.13
C ASN A 2 21.93 -0.97 6.88
N SER A 3 21.42 0.23 6.66
CA SER A 3 20.06 0.43 6.16
C SER A 3 19.98 -0.18 4.77
N LYS A 4 19.14 -1.22 4.62
CA LYS A 4 18.96 -1.90 3.34
C LYS A 4 18.00 -1.08 2.47
N PRO A 5 18.33 -0.81 1.20
CA PRO A 5 17.46 -0.04 0.32
C PRO A 5 16.17 -0.81 0.06
N VAL A 6 15.04 -0.08 0.10
CA VAL A 6 13.74 -0.61 -0.34
C VAL A 6 13.71 -0.55 -1.86
N ILE A 7 13.41 -1.69 -2.49
CA ILE A 7 13.23 -1.78 -3.94
C ILE A 7 11.80 -1.40 -4.28
N GLU A 8 10.84 -2.00 -3.58
CA GLU A 8 9.43 -1.82 -3.87
C GLU A 8 8.61 -1.83 -2.58
N PHE A 9 7.56 -1.01 -2.56
CA PHE A 9 6.62 -0.92 -1.46
C PHE A 9 5.20 -0.98 -2.00
N VAL A 10 4.38 -1.87 -1.41
CA VAL A 10 2.98 -2.04 -1.77
C VAL A 10 2.13 -2.02 -0.51
N SER A 11 1.17 -1.11 -0.45
CA SER A 11 0.18 -1.04 0.64
C SER A 11 -1.22 -1.28 0.11
N LEU A 12 -2.00 -2.13 0.80
CA LEU A 12 -3.39 -2.45 0.44
C LEU A 12 -4.41 -1.79 1.38
N ARG A 13 -4.05 -1.68 2.67
CA ARG A 13 -4.82 -1.00 3.74
C ARG A 13 -3.93 -0.72 4.94
N ASP A 14 -4.50 -0.08 5.96
CA ASP A 14 -3.85 0.13 7.24
C ASP A 14 -3.31 -1.18 7.80
N LYS A 15 -2.00 -1.20 8.09
CA LYS A 15 -1.29 -2.36 8.66
C LYS A 15 -1.41 -3.61 7.77
N MET A 16 -1.53 -3.42 6.46
CA MET A 16 -1.42 -4.45 5.43
C MET A 16 -0.57 -3.96 4.26
N TYR A 17 0.70 -4.37 4.26
CA TYR A 17 1.68 -3.93 3.27
C TYR A 17 2.79 -4.97 3.10
N SER A 18 3.49 -4.86 1.98
CA SER A 18 4.66 -5.66 1.64
C SER A 18 5.80 -4.75 1.19
N ILE A 19 7.00 -5.02 1.70
CA ILE A 19 8.22 -4.29 1.40
C ILE A 19 9.22 -5.27 0.82
N LEU A 20 9.65 -5.02 -0.42
CA LEU A 20 10.68 -5.78 -1.09
C LEU A 20 12.04 -5.13 -0.87
N THR A 21 13.00 -5.94 -0.46
CA THR A 21 14.42 -5.59 -0.33
C THR A 21 15.26 -6.57 -1.16
N PRO A 22 16.52 -6.27 -1.50
CA PRO A 22 17.36 -7.15 -2.33
C PRO A 22 17.48 -8.59 -1.79
N GLU A 23 17.37 -8.77 -0.47
CA GLU A 23 17.55 -10.06 0.19
C GLU A 23 16.25 -10.72 0.64
N SER A 24 15.18 -9.94 0.83
CA SER A 24 13.99 -10.44 1.53
C SER A 24 12.72 -9.62 1.28
N GLU A 25 11.59 -10.26 1.59
CA GLU A 25 10.27 -9.63 1.60
C GLU A 25 9.76 -9.49 3.04
N LYS A 26 9.58 -8.25 3.51
CA LYS A 26 8.90 -7.97 4.78
C LYS A 26 7.42 -7.76 4.53
N LYS A 27 6.58 -8.59 5.14
CA LYS A 27 5.12 -8.57 4.97
C LYS A 27 4.42 -8.31 6.29
N THR A 28 3.42 -7.45 6.26
CA THR A 28 2.55 -7.14 7.41
C THR A 28 1.11 -7.29 6.95
N ALA A 29 0.29 -8.01 7.70
CA ALA A 29 -1.14 -8.17 7.44
C ALA A 29 -1.90 -8.36 8.76
N LYS A 30 -2.49 -7.29 9.29
CA LYS A 30 -3.25 -7.35 10.54
C LYS A 30 -4.40 -8.36 10.43
N GLY A 31 -4.52 -9.23 11.43
CA GLY A 31 -5.55 -10.27 11.51
C GLY A 31 -5.17 -11.59 10.81
N VAL A 32 -4.01 -11.66 10.15
CA VAL A 32 -3.49 -12.88 9.54
C VAL A 32 -2.39 -13.48 10.41
N SER A 33 -2.41 -14.80 10.58
CA SER A 33 -1.37 -15.53 11.32
C SER A 33 0.01 -15.27 10.71
N LYS A 34 1.03 -15.07 11.56
CA LYS A 34 2.42 -14.89 11.14
C LYS A 34 2.92 -16.04 10.27
N VAL A 35 2.53 -17.28 10.59
CA VAL A 35 2.93 -18.47 9.83
C VAL A 35 2.38 -18.40 8.41
N VAL A 36 1.11 -18.01 8.26
CA VAL A 36 0.47 -17.82 6.95
C VAL A 36 1.15 -16.70 6.17
N ILE A 37 1.46 -15.58 6.82
CA ILE A 37 2.18 -14.45 6.20
C ILE A 37 3.56 -14.89 5.68
N GLN A 38 4.28 -15.71 6.43
CA GLN A 38 5.63 -16.15 6.05
C GLN A 38 5.62 -17.22 4.96
N GLN A 39 4.67 -18.16 5.01
CA GLN A 39 4.66 -19.32 4.11
C GLN A 39 3.87 -19.07 2.82
N LYS A 40 2.76 -18.33 2.88
CA LYS A 40 1.78 -18.25 1.79
C LYS A 40 1.72 -16.88 1.13
N LEU A 41 1.87 -15.80 1.88
CA LEU A 41 1.78 -14.45 1.31
C LEU A 41 3.09 -14.06 0.62
N ARG A 42 3.02 -13.59 -0.62
CA ARG A 42 4.16 -13.08 -1.41
C ARG A 42 3.98 -11.60 -1.74
N HIS A 43 5.09 -10.93 -2.05
CA HIS A 43 5.03 -9.53 -2.51
C HIS A 43 4.21 -9.39 -3.79
N ASN A 44 4.34 -10.34 -4.72
CA ASN A 44 3.59 -10.34 -5.97
C ASN A 44 2.06 -10.49 -5.77
N ASP A 45 1.60 -11.22 -4.75
CA ASP A 45 0.17 -11.32 -4.43
C ASP A 45 -0.39 -9.95 -4.06
N CYS A 46 0.37 -9.14 -3.32
CA CYS A 46 -0.01 -7.77 -2.98
C CYS A 46 -0.08 -6.89 -4.24
N ILE A 47 0.88 -7.02 -5.16
CA ILE A 47 0.87 -6.29 -6.44
C ILE A 47 -0.36 -6.66 -7.26
N GLN A 48 -0.68 -7.95 -7.36
CA GLN A 48 -1.82 -8.44 -8.13
C GLN A 48 -3.14 -7.92 -7.53
N CYS A 49 -3.32 -8.04 -6.21
CA CYS A 49 -4.49 -7.49 -5.51
C CYS A 49 -4.68 -5.99 -5.76
N LEU A 50 -3.58 -5.22 -5.77
CA LEU A 50 -3.62 -3.79 -6.06
C LEU A 50 -4.04 -3.50 -7.51
N LYS A 51 -3.49 -4.23 -8.48
CA LYS A 51 -3.79 -4.07 -9.91
C LYS A 51 -5.25 -4.43 -10.23
N GLU A 52 -5.73 -5.54 -9.68
CA GLU A 52 -7.12 -6.01 -9.90
C GLU A 52 -8.14 -5.21 -9.08
N LYS A 53 -7.68 -4.37 -8.14
CA LYS A 53 -8.52 -3.63 -7.20
C LYS A 53 -9.49 -4.53 -6.44
N ASN A 54 -9.05 -5.75 -6.13
CA ASN A 54 -9.95 -6.85 -5.76
C ASN A 54 -9.76 -7.35 -4.32
N MET A 55 -9.65 -6.43 -3.37
CA MET A 55 -9.59 -6.78 -1.96
C MET A 55 -11.01 -6.89 -1.37
N ILE A 56 -11.31 -8.06 -0.82
CA ILE A 56 -12.57 -8.39 -0.15
C ILE A 56 -12.32 -8.49 1.35
N LEU A 57 -13.17 -7.86 2.14
CA LEU A 57 -13.10 -7.86 3.59
C LEU A 57 -14.42 -8.38 4.15
N ILE A 58 -14.31 -9.16 5.22
CA ILE A 58 -15.45 -9.49 6.08
C ILE A 58 -15.49 -8.42 7.17
N LYS A 59 -16.58 -7.66 7.23
CA LYS A 59 -16.84 -6.65 8.26
C LYS A 59 -18.01 -7.11 9.11
N ILE A 60 -17.89 -6.97 10.43
CA ILE A 60 -19.00 -7.17 11.36
C ILE A 60 -19.42 -5.79 11.86
N GLU A 61 -20.70 -5.47 11.73
CA GLU A 61 -21.28 -4.21 12.19
C GLU A 61 -22.69 -4.50 12.71
N ASN A 62 -23.02 -4.01 13.90
CA ASN A 62 -24.32 -4.26 14.56
C ASN A 62 -24.73 -5.75 14.61
N HIS A 63 -23.76 -6.64 14.85
CA HIS A 63 -23.94 -8.11 14.86
C HIS A 63 -24.31 -8.73 13.51
N GLU A 64 -24.25 -7.97 12.41
CA GLU A 64 -24.43 -8.46 11.06
C GLU A 64 -23.07 -8.61 10.34
N ILE A 65 -22.96 -9.64 9.50
CA ILE A 65 -21.74 -9.96 8.74
C ILE A 65 -21.92 -9.46 7.31
N TYR A 66 -20.99 -8.62 6.87
CA TYR A 66 -20.97 -8.07 5.52
C TYR A 66 -19.69 -8.47 4.80
N THR A 67 -19.82 -8.74 3.52
CA THR A 67 -18.69 -8.91 2.60
C THR A 67 -18.56 -7.63 1.80
N ILE A 68 -17.47 -6.89 2.01
CA ILE A 68 -17.24 -5.57 1.43
C ILE A 68 -16.03 -5.66 0.50
N LYS A 69 -16.21 -5.23 -0.75
CA LYS A 69 -15.08 -4.95 -1.64
C LYS A 69 -14.55 -3.56 -1.31
N LYS A 70 -13.33 -3.46 -0.80
CA LYS A 70 -12.71 -2.19 -0.41
C LYS A 70 -11.27 -2.18 -0.88
N MET A 71 -10.81 -1.05 -1.42
CA MET A 71 -9.39 -0.79 -1.56
C MET A 71 -9.06 0.59 -1.00
N GLU A 72 -8.12 0.64 -0.07
CA GLU A 72 -7.63 1.89 0.50
C GLU A 72 -6.22 2.12 -0.03
N LEU A 73 -6.06 3.09 -0.92
CA LEU A 73 -4.72 3.49 -1.35
C LEU A 73 -4.13 4.37 -0.24
N LEU A 74 -3.35 3.78 0.65
CA LEU A 74 -2.72 4.50 1.77
C LEU A 74 -1.72 5.57 1.33
N LEU A 75 -1.16 5.44 0.12
CA LEU A 75 -0.14 6.35 -0.37
C LEU A 75 -0.68 7.76 -0.69
N SER A 76 -2.00 7.94 -0.67
CA SER A 76 -2.67 9.17 -1.15
C SER A 76 -2.72 10.31 -0.11
N PHE A 77 -2.44 10.03 1.16
CA PHE A 77 -2.57 11.00 2.26
C PHE A 77 -1.19 11.38 2.85
N ASP A 78 -0.22 11.68 1.99
CA ASP A 78 0.97 12.39 2.43
C ASP A 78 0.67 13.90 2.41
N ASP A 79 0.41 14.47 3.59
CA ASP A 79 0.05 15.89 3.79
C ASP A 79 1.10 16.88 3.24
N LYS A 80 2.25 16.40 2.75
CA LYS A 80 3.36 17.21 2.22
C LYS A 80 3.68 16.94 0.75
N ARG A 81 2.82 16.22 0.03
CA ARG A 81 3.02 15.89 -1.39
C ARG A 81 1.76 16.13 -2.22
N TYR A 82 1.95 16.58 -3.46
CA TYR A 82 0.91 16.70 -4.48
C TYR A 82 0.85 15.41 -5.28
N ASN A 83 -0.34 14.81 -5.41
CA ASN A 83 -0.57 13.68 -6.31
C ASN A 83 -0.71 14.20 -7.75
N LEU A 84 -0.06 13.53 -8.70
CA LEU A 84 -0.25 13.79 -10.12
C LEU A 84 -1.50 13.05 -10.63
N ASP A 85 -1.95 13.40 -11.85
CA ASP A 85 -3.14 12.82 -12.48
C ASP A 85 -3.06 11.28 -12.64
N ASP A 86 -1.85 10.74 -12.73
CA ASP A 86 -1.61 9.29 -12.79
C ASP A 86 -1.82 8.57 -11.45
N ASN A 87 -2.04 9.31 -10.35
CA ASN A 87 -2.19 8.82 -8.98
C ASN A 87 -1.06 7.89 -8.50
N ILE A 88 0.10 7.94 -9.17
CA ILE A 88 1.27 7.09 -8.89
C ILE A 88 2.45 7.99 -8.55
N ARG A 89 2.65 9.05 -9.33
CA ARG A 89 3.72 10.01 -9.10
C ARG A 89 3.23 11.07 -8.14
N THR A 90 4.14 11.52 -7.27
CA THR A 90 3.85 12.60 -6.33
C THR A 90 5.03 13.57 -6.26
N TYR A 91 4.75 14.87 -6.16
CA TYR A 91 5.75 15.90 -5.93
C TYR A 91 5.71 16.41 -4.51
N ALA A 92 6.86 16.53 -3.85
CA ALA A 92 6.94 17.20 -2.55
C ALA A 92 6.59 18.68 -2.69
N TYR A 93 6.11 19.29 -1.60
CA TYR A 93 5.89 20.74 -1.56
C TYR A 93 7.19 21.49 -1.89
N GLY A 94 7.10 22.49 -2.79
CA GLY A 94 8.25 23.28 -3.25
C GLY A 94 9.13 22.60 -4.29
N HIS A 95 8.75 21.44 -4.82
CA HIS A 95 9.46 20.77 -5.91
C HIS A 95 9.54 21.68 -7.16
N TYR A 96 10.66 21.67 -7.89
CA TYR A 96 10.85 22.60 -9.01
C TYR A 96 9.76 22.47 -10.10
N LYS A 97 9.27 21.25 -10.35
CA LYS A 97 8.16 20.98 -11.30
C LYS A 97 6.79 21.47 -10.83
N THR A 98 6.62 21.81 -9.55
CA THR A 98 5.35 22.36 -9.06
C THR A 98 5.29 23.89 -9.21
N LYS A 99 6.38 24.53 -9.63
CA LYS A 99 6.44 26.00 -9.83
C LYS A 99 5.98 26.46 -11.20
N GLU A 100 5.63 25.56 -12.12
CA GLU A 100 5.25 25.91 -13.50
C GLU A 100 3.73 26.11 -13.71
N ASN A 101 2.87 25.84 -12.71
CA ASN A 101 1.41 26.03 -12.80
C ASN A 101 0.90 27.25 -12.01
N GLN A 102 1.69 28.33 -11.95
CA GLN A 102 1.21 29.65 -11.49
C GLN A 102 1.30 30.68 -12.63
N ILE A 103 0.50 30.49 -13.69
CA ILE A 103 0.02 31.56 -14.58
C ILE A 103 -1.43 31.26 -14.93
#